data_AF-A0A8B5WSV6-F1
#
_entry.id   AF-A0A8B5WSV6-F1
#
_cell.length_a   1.000
_cell.length_b   1.000
_cell.length_c   1.000
_cell.angle_alpha   90.00
_cell.angle_beta   90.00
_cell.angle_gamma   90.00
#
_symmetry.space_group_name_H-M   'P 1'
#
loop_
_entity.id
_entity.type
_entity.pdbx_description
1 polymer ?
#
loop_
_entity_poly.entity_id
_entity_poly.type
_entity_poly.pdbx_seq_one_letter_code
_entity_poly.pdbx_strand_id
1 'polypeptide(L)'
;MAKYILILTTSLVFSSCGVVEPYWSVLRGNHSFSRGEYQTAIVRYFEALEHEHSIPWILYNLGNVYHALGETEAALRTWHDIAEFDDIQIRFGVSFNRGVLFFEMGRYADAYAEFRRALRLAPQDLDAKINVELAFQRMTAGEQAQAVRPSETPSRPEVSGEEAARILEYMRRREGRQWIATDAIEEPVGGNDW
;
A
#
# COMPACT_ATOMS: atom_id res chain seq x y z
N MET A 1 25.10 54.11 -37.84
CA MET A 1 24.45 52.85 -38.28
C MET A 1 24.26 51.97 -37.06
N ALA A 2 23.02 51.77 -36.62
CA ALA A 2 22.68 50.89 -35.51
C ALA A 2 22.67 49.43 -35.98
N LYS A 3 23.24 48.50 -35.19
CA LYS A 3 22.99 47.05 -35.31
C LYS A 3 22.99 46.39 -33.92
N TYR A 4 21.77 46.11 -33.46
CA TYR A 4 21.26 44.98 -32.65
C TYR A 4 21.97 44.53 -31.36
N ILE A 5 21.26 44.75 -30.25
CA ILE A 5 21.26 43.93 -29.04
C ILE A 5 20.53 42.60 -29.35
N LEU A 6 21.10 41.44 -29.00
CA LEU A 6 20.37 40.18 -28.89
C LEU A 6 20.90 39.31 -27.73
N ILE A 7 20.28 39.53 -26.56
CA ILE A 7 19.74 38.58 -25.57
C ILE A 7 20.39 37.19 -25.44
N LEU A 8 20.92 36.96 -24.22
CA LEU A 8 20.93 35.74 -23.40
C LEU A 8 20.58 34.40 -24.09
N THR A 9 21.50 33.45 -24.00
CA THR A 9 21.14 32.08 -23.64
C THR A 9 22.02 31.61 -22.49
N THR A 10 21.47 31.76 -21.29
CA THR A 10 21.73 30.86 -20.17
C THR A 10 21.65 29.42 -20.66
N SER A 11 22.79 28.73 -20.79
CA SER A 11 22.80 27.27 -20.84
C SER A 11 22.52 26.76 -19.43
N LEU A 12 21.27 26.92 -19.00
CA LEU A 12 20.70 26.26 -17.84
C LEU A 12 20.54 24.78 -18.21
N VAL A 13 21.30 23.96 -17.49
CA VAL A 13 21.06 22.57 -17.11
C VAL A 13 19.71 22.00 -17.56
N PHE A 14 19.69 21.06 -18.52
CA PHE A 14 18.59 20.09 -18.68
C PHE A 14 19.10 18.78 -19.30
N SER A 15 19.97 18.07 -18.58
CA SER A 15 20.25 16.66 -18.84
C SER A 15 20.03 15.85 -17.58
N SER A 16 18.79 15.87 -17.07
CA SER A 16 18.36 14.96 -16.00
C SER A 16 16.94 14.47 -16.28
N CYS A 17 16.73 13.84 -17.44
CA CYS A 17 15.50 13.08 -17.71
C CYS A 17 15.64 11.60 -17.30
N GLY A 18 16.85 11.10 -17.01
CA GLY A 18 17.05 9.68 -16.70
C GLY A 18 16.56 9.24 -15.31
N VAL A 19 16.36 10.16 -14.37
CA VAL A 19 15.95 9.85 -12.98
C VAL A 19 14.45 10.00 -12.76
N VAL A 20 13.74 10.67 -13.68
CA VAL A 20 12.32 11.02 -13.49
C VAL A 20 11.38 9.96 -14.08
N GLU A 21 11.84 9.22 -15.08
CA GLU A 21 11.03 8.25 -15.82
C GLU A 21 10.46 7.10 -14.97
N PRO A 22 11.21 6.48 -14.02
CA PRO A 22 10.67 5.43 -13.15
C PRO A 22 9.55 5.94 -12.22
N TYR A 23 9.71 7.16 -11.71
CA TYR A 23 8.76 7.77 -10.78
C TYR A 23 7.41 8.08 -11.45
N TRP A 24 7.43 8.51 -12.72
CA TRP A 24 6.22 8.72 -13.51
C TRP A 24 5.41 7.44 -13.74
N SER A 25 6.06 6.29 -13.91
CA SER A 25 5.37 5.00 -14.06
C SER A 25 4.68 4.58 -12.75
N VAL A 26 5.34 4.77 -11.60
CA VAL A 26 4.70 4.56 -10.29
C VAL A 26 3.47 5.47 -10.12
N LEU A 27 3.62 6.78 -10.36
CA LEU A 27 2.52 7.74 -10.29
C LEU A 27 1.32 7.37 -11.17
N ARG A 28 1.58 7.00 -12.42
CA ARG A 28 0.53 6.54 -13.36
C ARG A 28 -0.12 5.24 -12.87
N GLY A 29 0.65 4.34 -12.26
CA GLY A 29 0.15 3.13 -11.61
C GLY A 29 -0.84 3.44 -10.50
N ASN A 30 -0.48 4.34 -9.56
CA ASN A 30 -1.39 4.71 -8.47
C ASN A 30 -2.64 5.43 -8.97
N HIS A 31 -2.47 6.32 -9.95
CA HIS A 31 -3.60 7.00 -10.58
C HIS A 31 -4.60 5.99 -11.17
N SER A 32 -4.09 5.03 -11.94
CA SER A 32 -4.91 3.96 -12.53
C SER A 32 -5.58 3.11 -11.44
N PHE A 33 -4.85 2.74 -10.39
CA PHE A 33 -5.39 2.00 -9.24
C PHE A 33 -6.54 2.75 -8.55
N SER A 34 -6.38 4.04 -8.29
CA SER A 34 -7.41 4.88 -7.67
C SER A 34 -8.71 4.97 -8.48
N ARG A 35 -8.61 4.79 -9.80
CA ARG A 35 -9.74 4.75 -10.73
C ARG A 35 -10.35 3.36 -10.91
N GLY A 36 -9.78 2.34 -10.27
CA GLY A 36 -10.18 0.94 -10.45
C GLY A 36 -9.68 0.31 -11.76
N GLU A 37 -8.77 0.98 -12.46
CA GLU A 37 -8.18 0.51 -13.72
C GLU A 37 -7.02 -0.44 -13.42
N TYR A 38 -7.33 -1.58 -12.78
CA TYR A 38 -6.35 -2.48 -12.16
C TYR A 38 -5.36 -3.09 -13.15
N GLN A 39 -5.82 -3.51 -14.33
CA GLN A 39 -4.93 -4.07 -15.37
C GLN A 39 -3.94 -3.01 -15.86
N THR A 40 -4.40 -1.76 -16.03
CA THR A 40 -3.52 -0.65 -16.39
C THR A 40 -2.52 -0.35 -15.28
N ALA A 41 -2.95 -0.38 -14.01
CA ALA A 41 -2.06 -0.19 -12.86
C ALA A 41 -0.93 -1.24 -12.84
N ILE A 42 -1.26 -2.52 -13.07
CA ILE A 42 -0.28 -3.61 -13.15
C ILE A 42 0.77 -3.35 -14.22
N VAL A 43 0.36 -2.97 -15.44
CA VAL A 43 1.28 -2.67 -16.54
C VAL A 43 2.24 -1.53 -16.15
N ARG A 44 1.71 -0.46 -15.54
CA ARG A 44 2.54 0.68 -15.10
C ARG A 44 3.51 0.32 -13.98
N TYR A 45 3.15 -0.57 -13.07
CA TYR A 45 4.06 -1.04 -12.04
C TYR A 45 5.15 -1.97 -12.60
N PHE A 46 4.83 -2.82 -13.58
CA PHE A 46 5.86 -3.62 -14.24
C PHE A 46 6.85 -2.75 -15.02
N GLU A 47 6.37 -1.72 -15.73
CA GLU A 47 7.24 -0.70 -16.35
C GLU A 47 8.16 -0.04 -15.30
N ALA A 48 7.63 0.29 -14.12
CA ALA A 48 8.45 0.89 -13.05
C ALA A 48 9.50 -0.07 -12.48
N LEU A 49 9.22 -1.38 -12.42
CA LEU A 49 10.16 -2.40 -11.92
C LEU A 49 11.37 -2.59 -12.83
N GLU A 50 11.27 -2.32 -14.13
CA GLU A 50 12.39 -2.40 -15.09
C GLU A 50 13.56 -1.47 -14.72
N HIS A 51 13.28 -0.45 -13.93
CA HIS A 51 14.28 0.54 -13.53
C HIS A 51 14.91 0.27 -12.16
N GLU A 52 14.51 -0.79 -11.45
CA GLU A 52 15.08 -1.24 -10.15
C GLU A 52 15.10 -0.19 -9.01
N HIS A 53 14.35 0.91 -9.15
CA HIS A 53 14.21 1.94 -8.10
C HIS A 53 12.92 1.74 -7.31
N SER A 54 12.96 2.01 -6.00
CA SER A 54 11.77 1.97 -5.12
C SER A 54 10.98 0.65 -5.19
N ILE A 55 11.66 -0.47 -5.47
CA ILE A 55 11.08 -1.80 -5.59
C ILE A 55 10.11 -2.14 -4.44
N PRO A 56 10.40 -1.85 -3.15
CA PRO A 56 9.50 -2.22 -2.05
C PRO A 56 8.14 -1.54 -2.15
N TRP A 57 8.13 -0.27 -2.58
CA TRP A 57 6.92 0.52 -2.78
C TRP A 57 6.14 0.02 -4.00
N ILE A 58 6.83 -0.36 -5.08
CA ILE A 58 6.18 -0.91 -6.27
C ILE A 58 5.53 -2.26 -5.96
N LEU A 59 6.25 -3.15 -5.28
CA LEU A 59 5.73 -4.45 -4.85
C LEU A 59 4.55 -4.27 -3.88
N TYR A 60 4.65 -3.33 -2.94
CA TYR A 60 3.56 -3.01 -2.03
C TYR A 60 2.28 -2.64 -2.78
N ASN A 61 2.39 -1.71 -3.73
CA ASN A 61 1.27 -1.26 -4.55
C ASN A 61 0.74 -2.37 -5.44
N LEU A 62 1.60 -3.18 -6.04
CA LEU A 62 1.19 -4.31 -6.87
C LEU A 62 0.40 -5.36 -6.05
N GLY A 63 0.83 -5.64 -4.81
CA GLY A 63 0.07 -6.48 -3.89
C GLY A 63 -1.31 -5.90 -3.57
N ASN A 64 -1.42 -4.59 -3.40
CA ASN A 64 -2.71 -3.91 -3.21
C ASN A 64 -3.62 -4.06 -4.45
N VAL A 65 -3.06 -4.00 -5.66
CA VAL A 65 -3.82 -4.25 -6.90
C VAL A 65 -4.34 -5.70 -6.95
N TYR A 66 -3.49 -6.68 -6.63
CA TYR A 66 -3.90 -8.08 -6.61
C TYR A 66 -4.99 -8.34 -5.57
N HIS A 67 -4.89 -7.73 -4.39
CA HIS A 67 -5.94 -7.81 -3.38
C HIS A 67 -7.26 -7.22 -3.91
N ALA A 68 -7.23 -6.04 -4.53
CA ALA A 68 -8.43 -5.42 -5.11
C ALA A 68 -9.06 -6.25 -6.25
N LEU A 69 -8.27 -7.05 -6.95
CA LEU A 69 -8.75 -8.00 -7.97
C LEU A 69 -9.30 -9.31 -7.36
N GLY A 70 -9.16 -9.52 -6.04
CA GLY A 70 -9.51 -10.78 -5.38
C GLY A 70 -8.45 -11.88 -5.52
N GLU A 71 -7.31 -11.58 -6.14
CA GLU A 71 -6.18 -12.48 -6.36
C GLU A 71 -5.36 -12.65 -5.08
N THR A 72 -5.99 -13.31 -4.11
CA THR A 72 -5.52 -13.43 -2.72
C THR A 72 -4.12 -14.02 -2.62
N GLU A 73 -3.84 -15.10 -3.36
CA GLU A 73 -2.54 -15.77 -3.32
C GLU A 73 -1.44 -14.90 -3.93
N ALA A 74 -1.75 -14.22 -5.05
CA ALA A 74 -0.82 -13.28 -5.68
C ALA A 74 -0.49 -12.11 -4.74
N ALA A 75 -1.50 -11.52 -4.08
CA ALA A 75 -1.29 -10.44 -3.12
C ALA A 75 -0.37 -10.87 -1.96
N LEU A 76 -0.67 -12.01 -1.33
CA LEU A 76 0.14 -12.54 -0.23
C LEU A 76 1.58 -12.84 -0.66
N ARG A 77 1.77 -13.43 -1.85
CA ARG A 77 3.10 -13.71 -2.40
C ARG A 77 3.87 -12.42 -2.67
N THR A 78 3.25 -11.45 -3.35
CA THR A 78 3.90 -10.17 -3.66
C THR A 78 4.30 -9.41 -2.40
N TRP A 79 3.45 -9.42 -1.37
CA TRP A 79 3.80 -8.81 -0.08
C TRP A 79 4.83 -9.59 0.73
N HIS A 80 4.95 -10.91 0.53
CA HIS A 80 5.96 -11.73 1.18
C HIS A 80 7.37 -11.34 0.74
N ASP A 81 7.56 -11.07 -0.55
CA ASP A 81 8.84 -10.67 -1.14
C ASP A 81 9.37 -9.33 -0.60
N ILE A 82 8.53 -8.57 0.11
CA ILE A 82 8.88 -7.28 0.71
C ILE A 82 9.58 -7.47 2.08
N ALA A 83 9.55 -8.67 2.66
CA ALA A 83 10.06 -8.93 4.00
C ALA A 83 11.56 -8.64 4.18
N GLU A 84 12.31 -8.60 3.08
CA GLU A 84 13.76 -8.33 3.04
C GLU A 84 14.12 -6.84 3.10
N PHE A 85 13.14 -5.93 3.03
CA PHE A 85 13.39 -4.48 3.03
C PHE A 85 13.10 -3.83 4.39
N ASP A 86 13.93 -2.86 4.80
CA ASP A 86 13.87 -2.25 6.14
C ASP A 86 13.01 -0.98 6.25
N ASP A 87 12.13 -0.73 5.27
CA ASP A 87 11.21 0.41 5.33
C ASP A 87 10.06 0.12 6.31
N ILE A 88 10.05 0.82 7.45
CA ILE A 88 9.06 0.64 8.51
C ILE A 88 7.63 0.95 8.04
N GLN A 89 7.45 1.94 7.14
CA GLN A 89 6.13 2.34 6.63
C GLN A 89 5.57 1.26 5.72
N ILE A 90 6.40 0.71 4.84
CA ILE A 90 6.04 -0.41 3.98
C ILE A 90 5.74 -1.66 4.80
N ARG A 91 6.60 -2.01 5.76
CA ARG A 91 6.38 -3.18 6.63
C ARG A 91 5.09 -3.05 7.44
N PHE A 92 4.76 -1.83 7.89
CA PHE A 92 3.50 -1.52 8.55
C PHE A 92 2.31 -1.72 7.60
N GLY A 93 2.35 -1.11 6.41
CA GLY A 93 1.34 -1.27 5.37
C GLY A 93 1.10 -2.74 5.00
N VAL A 94 2.16 -3.49 4.72
CA VAL A 94 2.09 -4.92 4.39
C VAL A 94 1.45 -5.73 5.51
N SER A 95 1.91 -5.55 6.76
CA SER A 95 1.35 -6.28 7.91
C SER A 95 -0.13 -5.95 8.08
N PHE A 96 -0.51 -4.68 7.91
CA PHE A 96 -1.89 -4.27 8.00
C PHE A 96 -2.76 -4.88 6.89
N ASN A 97 -2.31 -4.82 5.63
CA ASN A 97 -3.08 -5.30 4.47
C ASN A 97 -3.20 -6.83 4.46
N ARG A 98 -2.16 -7.54 4.89
CA ARG A 98 -2.24 -8.99 5.14
C ARG A 98 -3.25 -9.30 6.25
N GLY A 99 -3.25 -8.53 7.34
CA GLY A 99 -4.22 -8.67 8.43
C GLY A 99 -5.66 -8.53 7.93
N VAL A 100 -5.92 -7.51 7.11
CA VAL A 100 -7.21 -7.32 6.43
C VAL A 100 -7.58 -8.53 5.58
N LEU A 101 -6.67 -8.97 4.69
CA LEU A 101 -6.97 -10.06 3.76
C LEU A 101 -7.25 -11.37 4.51
N PHE A 102 -6.51 -11.65 5.58
CA PHE A 102 -6.82 -12.80 6.45
C PHE A 102 -8.17 -12.66 7.15
N PHE A 103 -8.53 -11.45 7.58
CA PHE A 103 -9.82 -11.19 8.20
C PHE A 103 -10.99 -11.45 7.22
N GLU A 104 -10.87 -10.95 5.98
CA GLU A 104 -11.84 -11.17 4.90
C GLU A 104 -11.99 -12.67 4.55
N MET A 105 -10.90 -13.44 4.66
CA MET A 105 -10.94 -14.88 4.48
C MET A 105 -11.56 -15.65 5.65
N GLY A 106 -11.88 -14.99 6.77
CA GLY A 106 -12.33 -15.62 8.02
C GLY A 106 -11.19 -16.26 8.82
N ARG A 107 -9.93 -16.03 8.44
CA ARG A 107 -8.73 -16.52 9.13
C ARG A 107 -8.34 -15.56 10.25
N TYR A 108 -9.20 -15.46 11.26
CA TYR A 108 -9.10 -14.43 12.30
C TYR A 108 -7.83 -14.52 13.16
N ALA A 109 -7.29 -15.72 13.39
CA ALA A 109 -6.02 -15.89 14.11
C ALA A 109 -4.83 -15.32 13.34
N ASP A 110 -4.77 -15.55 12.02
CA ASP A 110 -3.74 -14.98 11.15
C ASP A 110 -3.89 -13.47 11.04
N ALA A 111 -5.13 -12.98 10.92
CA ALA A 111 -5.44 -11.55 10.92
C ALA A 111 -4.94 -10.86 12.20
N TYR A 112 -5.24 -11.45 13.36
CA TYR A 112 -4.78 -10.95 14.65
C TYR A 112 -3.25 -10.88 14.74
N ALA A 113 -2.55 -11.91 14.26
CA ALA A 113 -1.09 -11.95 14.27
C ALA A 113 -0.48 -10.81 13.42
N GLU A 114 -1.02 -10.59 12.22
CA GLU A 114 -0.55 -9.54 11.30
C GLU A 114 -0.91 -8.13 11.78
N PHE A 115 -2.13 -7.91 12.29
CA PHE A 115 -2.47 -6.62 12.91
C PHE A 115 -1.62 -6.31 14.14
N ARG A 116 -1.28 -7.32 14.95
CA ARG A 116 -0.31 -7.13 16.05
C ARG A 116 1.08 -6.80 15.55
N ARG A 117 1.50 -7.33 14.41
CA ARG A 117 2.76 -6.96 13.77
C ARG A 117 2.73 -5.51 13.31
N ALA A 118 1.65 -5.08 12.66
CA ALA A 118 1.45 -3.68 12.29
C ALA A 118 1.49 -2.77 13.53
N LEU A 119 0.74 -3.09 14.58
CA LEU A 119 0.72 -2.29 15.81
C LEU A 119 2.10 -2.21 16.51
N ARG A 120 2.94 -3.25 16.42
CA ARG A 120 4.33 -3.16 16.93
C ARG A 120 5.18 -2.16 16.16
N LEU A 121 4.94 -2.01 14.85
CA LEU A 121 5.67 -1.07 13.99
C LEU A 121 5.17 0.36 14.18
N ALA A 122 3.87 0.55 14.44
CA ALA A 122 3.27 1.85 14.75
C ALA A 122 2.38 1.77 16.02
N PRO A 123 2.97 1.85 17.24
CA PRO A 123 2.25 1.61 18.50
C PRO A 123 1.11 2.60 18.80
N GLN A 124 1.07 3.74 18.12
CA GLN A 124 0.04 4.76 18.28
C GLN A 124 -1.03 4.72 17.20
N ASP A 125 -0.89 3.85 16.19
CA ASP A 125 -1.88 3.74 15.12
C ASP A 125 -3.20 3.20 15.66
N LEU A 126 -4.25 4.03 15.56
CA LEU A 126 -5.56 3.72 16.13
C LEU A 126 -6.26 2.60 15.35
N ASP A 127 -6.09 2.57 14.03
CA ASP A 127 -6.74 1.58 13.17
C ASP A 127 -6.14 0.19 13.40
N ALA A 128 -4.82 0.09 13.57
CA ALA A 128 -4.17 -1.15 13.94
C ALA A 128 -4.67 -1.65 15.31
N LYS A 129 -4.85 -0.77 16.30
CA LYS A 129 -5.43 -1.13 17.61
C LYS A 129 -6.86 -1.68 17.47
N ILE A 130 -7.71 -0.97 16.72
CA ILE A 130 -9.10 -1.38 16.48
C ILE A 130 -9.15 -2.74 15.78
N ASN A 131 -8.33 -2.95 14.76
CA ASN A 131 -8.33 -4.19 13.99
C ASN A 131 -7.72 -5.38 14.75
N VAL A 132 -6.74 -5.16 15.64
CA VAL A 132 -6.29 -6.19 16.59
C VAL A 132 -7.45 -6.65 17.47
N GLU A 133 -8.20 -5.72 18.06
CA GLU A 133 -9.33 -6.04 18.94
C GLU A 133 -10.44 -6.77 18.17
N LEU A 134 -10.80 -6.28 16.99
CA LEU A 134 -11.82 -6.90 16.14
C LEU A 134 -11.44 -8.33 15.73
N ALA A 135 -10.18 -8.53 15.31
CA ALA A 135 -9.68 -9.87 14.96
C ALA A 135 -9.67 -10.81 16.17
N PHE A 136 -9.29 -10.32 17.36
CA PHE A 136 -9.30 -11.10 18.59
C PHE A 136 -10.71 -11.53 18.99
N GLN A 137 -11.71 -10.64 18.90
CA GLN A 137 -13.10 -10.96 19.18
C GLN A 137 -13.66 -12.02 18.22
N ARG A 138 -13.39 -11.89 16.91
CA ARG A 138 -13.85 -12.88 15.92
C ARG A 138 -13.14 -14.23 16.08
N MET A 139 -11.85 -14.23 16.41
CA MET A 139 -11.08 -15.44 16.71
C MET A 139 -11.68 -16.20 17.91
N THR A 140 -11.88 -15.51 19.03
CA THR A 140 -12.42 -16.12 20.26
C THR A 140 -13.88 -16.56 20.12
N ALA A 141 -14.71 -15.78 19.41
CA ALA A 141 -16.09 -16.18 19.11
C ALA A 141 -16.16 -17.42 18.21
N GLY A 142 -15.25 -17.54 17.23
CA GLY A 142 -15.13 -18.72 16.37
C GLY A 142 -14.69 -19.97 17.13
N GLU A 143 -13.69 -19.84 18.01
CA GLU A 143 -13.24 -20.92 18.90
C GLU A 143 -14.35 -21.39 19.84
N GLN A 144 -15.12 -20.45 20.42
CA GLN A 144 -16.28 -20.77 21.27
C GLN A 144 -17.39 -21.46 20.48
N ALA A 145 -17.70 -20.99 19.26
CA ALA A 145 -18.70 -21.63 18.40
C ALA A 145 -18.30 -23.06 18.00
N GLN A 146 -17.01 -23.30 17.77
CA GLN A 146 -16.48 -24.63 17.47
C GLN A 146 -16.41 -25.53 18.72
N ALA A 147 -16.13 -24.97 19.90
CA ALA A 147 -16.19 -25.71 21.17
C ALA A 147 -17.61 -26.15 21.54
N VAL A 148 -18.64 -25.40 21.12
CA VAL A 148 -20.06 -25.70 21.36
C VAL A 148 -20.66 -26.63 20.28
N ARG A 149 -20.07 -26.70 19.08
CA ARG A 149 -20.52 -27.58 17.98
C ARG A 149 -19.61 -28.82 17.84
N PRO A 150 -20.09 -30.05 18.11
CA PRO A 150 -19.32 -31.25 17.83
C PRO A 150 -19.09 -31.38 16.32
N SER A 151 -17.83 -31.31 15.89
CA SER A 151 -17.28 -31.73 14.59
C SER A 151 -18.25 -31.73 13.40
N GLU A 152 -18.67 -30.56 12.94
CA GLU A 152 -19.13 -30.38 11.55
C GLU A 152 -18.09 -29.56 10.80
N THR A 153 -17.82 -29.98 9.56
CA THR A 153 -16.83 -29.37 8.67
C THR A 153 -17.15 -27.87 8.49
N PRO A 154 -16.19 -26.95 8.75
CA PRO A 154 -16.52 -25.53 8.80
C PRO A 154 -16.86 -25.01 7.41
N SER A 155 -18.14 -24.68 7.19
CA SER A 155 -18.55 -23.80 6.10
C SER A 155 -17.98 -22.41 6.36
N ARG A 156 -17.22 -21.89 5.40
CA ARG A 156 -16.53 -20.58 5.45
C ARG A 156 -17.51 -19.51 5.99
N PRO A 157 -17.16 -18.75 7.03
CA PRO A 157 -18.03 -17.66 7.50
C PRO A 157 -18.16 -16.65 6.37
N GLU A 158 -19.39 -16.44 5.91
CA GLU A 158 -19.71 -15.49 4.85
C GLU A 158 -19.60 -14.08 5.43
N VAL A 159 -18.47 -13.42 5.20
CA VAL A 159 -18.30 -11.98 5.50
C VAL A 159 -19.28 -11.23 4.60
N SER A 160 -20.18 -10.43 5.18
CA SER A 160 -21.17 -9.73 4.38
C SER A 160 -20.47 -8.81 3.38
N GLY A 161 -21.01 -8.68 2.15
CA GLY A 161 -20.40 -7.83 1.12
C GLY A 161 -20.22 -6.37 1.56
N GLU A 162 -21.01 -5.91 2.52
CA GLU A 162 -20.88 -4.58 3.12
C GLU A 162 -19.64 -4.43 4.02
N GLU A 163 -19.26 -5.48 4.76
CA GLU A 163 -18.05 -5.47 5.60
C GLU A 163 -16.78 -5.45 4.72
N ALA A 164 -16.74 -6.27 3.66
CA ALA A 164 -15.65 -6.27 2.68
C ALA A 164 -15.52 -4.91 1.96
N ALA A 165 -16.65 -4.31 1.55
CA ALA A 165 -16.65 -3.00 0.90
C ALA A 165 -16.14 -1.88 1.82
N ARG A 166 -16.46 -1.91 3.12
CA ARG A 166 -15.95 -0.95 4.11
C ARG A 166 -14.43 -1.03 4.27
N ILE A 167 -13.88 -2.24 4.20
CA ILE A 167 -12.44 -2.47 4.35
C ILE A 167 -11.68 -1.98 3.10
N LEU A 168 -12.19 -2.27 1.90
CA LEU A 168 -11.61 -1.74 0.64
C LEU A 168 -11.67 -0.21 0.57
N GLU A 169 -12.77 0.38 1.01
CA GLU A 169 -12.89 1.84 1.08
C GLU A 169 -11.95 2.44 2.13
N TYR A 170 -11.73 1.75 3.25
CA TYR A 170 -10.73 2.14 4.24
C TYR A 170 -9.32 2.14 3.64
N MET A 171 -8.93 1.08 2.95
CA MET A 171 -7.63 0.99 2.26
C MET A 171 -7.49 2.12 1.24
N ARG A 172 -8.50 2.33 0.38
CA ARG A 172 -8.51 3.41 -0.59
C ARG A 172 -8.29 4.78 0.06
N ARG A 173 -8.94 5.05 1.20
CA ARG A 173 -8.77 6.30 1.96
C ARG A 173 -7.43 6.43 2.67
N ARG A 174 -6.82 5.32 3.08
CA ARG A 174 -5.49 5.32 3.71
C ARG A 174 -4.40 5.52 2.65
N GLU A 175 -4.42 4.68 1.62
CA GLU A 175 -3.48 4.73 0.48
C GLU A 175 -3.59 6.03 -0.31
N GLY A 176 -4.81 6.56 -0.48
CA GLY A 176 -5.04 7.84 -1.15
C GLY A 176 -4.54 9.06 -0.38
N ARG A 177 -4.38 8.97 0.95
CA ARG A 177 -3.83 10.05 1.80
C ARG A 177 -2.33 9.94 2.02
N GLN A 178 -1.78 8.73 1.95
CA GLN A 178 -0.34 8.50 2.12
C GLN A 178 0.46 9.11 0.94
N TRP A 179 -0.15 9.20 -0.24
CA TRP A 179 0.44 9.80 -1.45
C TRP A 179 0.52 11.34 -1.47
N ILE A 180 -0.23 12.05 -0.61
CA ILE A 180 -0.17 13.53 -0.57
C ILE A 180 0.90 14.02 0.42
N ALA A 181 1.29 13.19 1.39
CA ALA A 181 2.15 13.63 2.50
C ALA A 181 3.66 13.45 2.25
N THR A 182 4.08 12.55 1.36
CA THR A 182 5.50 12.41 0.99
C THR A 182 5.98 13.42 -0.04
N ASP A 183 5.06 14.17 -0.67
CA ASP A 183 5.36 15.25 -1.63
C ASP A 183 5.41 16.64 -0.97
N ALA A 184 5.51 16.72 0.37
CA ALA A 184 6.24 17.85 0.94
C ALA A 184 7.71 17.65 0.57
N ILE A 185 8.02 18.01 -0.67
CA ILE A 185 9.35 18.42 -1.12
C ILE A 185 9.92 19.20 0.05
N GLU A 186 10.93 18.65 0.72
CA GLU A 186 11.81 19.47 1.54
C GLU A 186 12.40 20.47 0.55
N GLU A 187 11.75 21.62 0.42
CA GLU A 187 12.41 22.77 -0.17
C GLU A 187 13.70 22.89 0.64
N PRO A 188 14.88 22.86 0.00
CA PRO A 188 16.10 23.17 0.74
C PRO A 188 15.83 24.54 1.32
N VAL A 189 15.78 24.61 2.66
CA VAL A 189 15.53 25.85 3.39
C VAL A 189 16.50 26.86 2.81
N GLY A 190 15.96 27.74 1.96
CA GLY A 190 16.70 28.78 1.31
C GLY A 190 17.15 29.71 2.40
N GLY A 191 18.36 29.47 2.91
CA GLY A 191 19.10 30.40 3.73
C GLY A 191 19.43 31.61 2.88
N ASN A 192 18.45 32.47 2.66
CA ASN A 192 18.69 33.89 2.48
C ASN A 192 18.81 34.47 3.89
N ASP A 193 20.01 34.37 4.44
CA ASP A 193 20.53 35.40 5.33
C ASP A 193 21.70 36.06 4.60
N TRP A 194 21.68 37.38 4.64
CA TRP A 194 22.55 38.37 4.02
C TRP A 194 24.05 38.07 4.05
#